data_AF-A0A9Q3HDR8-F1
#
_entry.id   AF-A0A9Q3HDR8-F1
#
_cell.length_a   1.000
_cell.length_b   1.000
_cell.length_c   1.000
_cell.angle_alpha   90.00
_cell.angle_beta   90.00
_cell.angle_gamma   90.00
#
_symmetry.space_group_name_H-M   'P 1'
#
loop_
_entity.id
_entity.type
_entity.pdbx_description
1 polymer ?
#
loop_
_entity_poly.entity_id
_entity_poly.type
_entity_poly.pdbx_seq_one_letter_code
_entity_poly.pdbx_strand_id
1 'polypeptide(L)'
;MKYGKKAYYEGRFHLLDGILYHRTKDTCVMTLTDRALINIILHECPDSVASGNLSEDRTLERVKTCSWWPNWGKDVAEYFQTCDRFQKENKATGKKVEMMIQIQEPKSPWEIVHMDRVKV
;
A
#
# COMPACT_ATOMS: atom_id res chain seq x y z
N MET A 1 11.62 -10.21 -18.02
CA MET A 1 13.10 -10.27 -17.90
C MET A 1 13.88 -9.07 -18.45
N LYS A 2 13.31 -8.13 -19.23
CA LYS A 2 14.09 -7.05 -19.88
C LYS A 2 14.66 -5.98 -18.93
N TYR A 3 14.04 -5.75 -17.77
CA TYR A 3 14.40 -4.63 -16.89
C TYR A 3 15.71 -4.82 -16.12
N GLY A 4 15.98 -6.03 -15.62
CA GLY A 4 17.21 -6.31 -14.85
C GLY A 4 18.49 -6.21 -15.70
N LYS A 5 18.44 -6.69 -16.94
CA LYS A 5 19.57 -6.57 -17.88
C LYS A 5 19.91 -5.12 -18.21
N LYS A 6 18.90 -4.27 -18.41
CA LYS A 6 19.11 -2.84 -18.68
C LYS A 6 19.80 -2.13 -17.51
N ALA A 7 19.30 -2.31 -16.28
CA ALA A 7 19.89 -1.70 -15.09
C ALA A 7 21.35 -2.15 -14.86
N TYR A 8 21.66 -3.41 -15.22
CA TYR A 8 23.02 -3.94 -15.17
C TYR A 8 23.98 -3.19 -16.11
N TYR A 9 23.61 -3.06 -17.40
CA TYR A 9 24.43 -2.33 -18.37
C TYR A 9 24.57 -0.84 -18.07
N GLU A 10 23.64 -0.26 -17.32
CA GLU A 10 23.68 1.13 -16.87
C GLU A 10 24.50 1.34 -15.58
N GLY A 11 25.17 0.30 -15.06
CA GLY A 11 26.03 0.41 -13.87
C GLY A 11 25.26 0.70 -12.59
N ARG A 12 23.98 0.31 -12.51
CA ARG A 12 23.12 0.60 -11.35
C ARG A 12 23.32 -0.36 -10.18
N PHE A 13 24.28 -1.28 -10.24
CA PHE A 13 24.51 -2.25 -9.19
C PHE A 13 25.87 -2.07 -8.53
N HIS A 14 25.90 -2.14 -7.20
CA HIS A 14 27.11 -2.05 -6.40
C HIS A 14 27.18 -3.29 -5.49
N LEU A 15 28.33 -3.95 -5.44
CA LEU A 15 28.58 -5.06 -4.54
C LEU A 15 29.35 -4.54 -3.33
N LEU A 16 28.80 -4.70 -2.13
CA LEU A 16 29.41 -4.30 -0.86
C LEU A 16 29.18 -5.41 0.16
N ASP A 17 30.25 -5.91 0.78
CA ASP A 17 30.22 -6.97 1.79
C ASP A 17 29.43 -8.23 1.36
N GLY A 18 29.52 -8.59 0.07
CA GLY A 18 28.80 -9.72 -0.51
C GLY A 18 27.31 -9.46 -0.76
N ILE A 19 26.82 -8.26 -0.47
CA ILE A 19 25.43 -7.83 -0.69
C ILE A 19 25.37 -6.96 -1.95
N LEU A 20 24.44 -7.29 -2.84
CA LEU A 20 24.20 -6.53 -4.06
C LEU A 20 23.21 -5.40 -3.78
N TYR A 21 23.57 -4.17 -4.10
CA TYR A 21 22.73 -2.98 -3.97
C TYR A 21 22.33 -2.46 -5.34
N HIS A 22 21.05 -2.09 -5.50
CA HIS A 22 20.53 -1.42 -6.67
C HIS A 22 20.41 0.08 -6.39
N ARG A 23 21.07 0.89 -7.20
CA ARG A 23 21.14 2.35 -7.09
C ARG A 23 20.34 3.01 -8.21
N THR A 24 19.46 3.92 -7.82
CA THR A 24 18.80 4.87 -8.72
C THR A 24 19.35 6.28 -8.45
N LYS A 25 18.75 7.32 -9.07
CA LYS A 25 19.13 8.71 -8.79
C LYS A 25 18.88 9.08 -7.32
N ASP A 26 17.81 8.53 -6.75
CA ASP A 26 17.27 8.97 -5.45
C ASP A 26 17.37 7.89 -4.36
N THR A 27 17.68 6.64 -4.71
CA THR A 27 17.70 5.52 -3.75
C THR A 27 18.89 4.57 -3.97
N CYS A 28 19.32 3.92 -2.88
CA CYS A 28 20.26 2.81 -2.90
C CYS A 28 19.72 1.74 -1.95
N VAL A 29 19.29 0.60 -2.50
CA VAL A 29 18.53 -0.41 -1.74
C VAL A 29 19.08 -1.82 -1.99
N MET A 30 18.85 -2.72 -1.06
CA MET A 30 19.32 -4.11 -1.17
C MET A 30 18.61 -4.82 -2.32
N THR A 31 19.37 -5.58 -3.12
CA THR A 31 18.82 -6.43 -4.18
C THR A 31 18.48 -7.80 -3.63
N LEU A 32 17.25 -8.24 -3.86
CA LEU A 32 16.79 -9.56 -3.46
C LEU A 32 16.68 -10.48 -4.67
N THR A 33 17.13 -11.71 -4.49
CA THR A 33 17.09 -12.77 -5.50
C THR A 33 16.32 -14.00 -5.02
N ASP A 34 16.34 -14.27 -3.72
CA ASP A 34 15.61 -15.37 -3.10
C ASP A 34 14.13 -15.03 -2.93
N ARG A 35 13.27 -15.92 -3.43
CA ARG A 35 11.81 -15.76 -3.31
C ARG A 35 11.34 -15.86 -1.86
N ALA A 36 12.00 -16.64 -1.01
CA ALA A 36 11.65 -16.73 0.40
C ALA A 36 11.83 -15.37 1.09
N LEU A 37 12.97 -14.70 0.86
CA LEU A 37 13.23 -13.36 1.38
C LEU A 37 12.27 -12.31 0.81
N ILE A 38 11.96 -12.38 -0.49
CA ILE A 38 10.96 -11.49 -1.11
C ILE A 38 9.60 -11.66 -0.42
N ASN A 39 9.15 -12.90 -0.21
CA ASN A 39 7.87 -13.17 0.47
C ASN A 39 7.88 -12.67 1.92
N ILE A 40 8.99 -12.82 2.65
CA ILE A 40 9.15 -12.28 4.01
C ILE A 40 8.97 -10.77 3.99
N ILE A 41 9.61 -10.04 3.07
CA ILE A 41 9.43 -8.58 2.97
C ILE A 41 7.99 -8.22 2.61
N LEU A 42 7.37 -8.93 1.67
CA LEU A 42 5.98 -8.69 1.30
C LEU A 42 5.03 -8.89 2.48
N HIS A 43 5.31 -9.84 3.38
CA HIS A 43 4.50 -10.09 4.58
C HIS A 43 4.81 -9.14 5.75
N GLU A 44 6.07 -8.83 6.03
CA GLU A 44 6.50 -8.07 7.21
C GLU A 44 6.45 -6.55 6.99
N CYS A 45 6.76 -6.07 5.78
CA CYS A 45 6.79 -4.64 5.48
C CYS A 45 5.43 -3.95 5.73
N PRO A 46 4.29 -4.59 5.41
CA PRO A 46 2.98 -4.03 5.71
C PRO A 46 2.50 -4.27 7.16
N ASP A 47 3.03 -5.26 7.88
CA ASP A 47 2.51 -5.69 9.20
C ASP A 47 3.29 -5.13 10.40
N SER A 48 4.32 -4.30 10.17
CA SER A 48 5.05 -3.70 11.30
C SER A 48 4.09 -2.86 12.13
N VAL A 49 3.87 -3.18 13.41
CA VAL A 49 2.93 -2.53 14.34
C VAL A 49 3.11 -1.00 14.42
N ALA A 50 4.29 -0.50 14.04
CA ALA A 50 4.61 0.93 13.91
C ALA A 50 3.96 1.62 12.68
N SER A 51 3.29 0.88 11.81
CA SER A 51 2.79 1.39 10.53
C SER A 51 1.41 2.05 10.64
N GLY A 52 0.55 1.64 11.58
CA GLY A 52 -0.76 2.28 11.79
C GLY A 52 -1.59 2.33 10.50
N ASN A 53 -2.21 1.21 10.11
CA ASN A 53 -3.17 1.13 9.00
C ASN A 53 -2.74 1.93 7.76
N LEU A 54 -1.54 1.65 7.23
CA LEU A 54 -1.04 2.37 6.05
C LEU A 54 -1.88 2.03 4.83
N SER A 55 -2.27 3.07 4.10
CA SER A 55 -2.80 2.94 2.74
C SER A 55 -1.81 2.17 1.85
N GLU A 56 -2.35 1.49 0.84
CA GLU A 56 -1.58 0.74 -0.18
C GLU A 56 -0.35 1.51 -0.68
N ASP A 57 -0.51 2.81 -0.96
CA ASP A 57 0.55 3.70 -1.44
C ASP A 57 1.76 3.77 -0.50
N ARG A 58 1.54 3.89 0.81
CA ARG A 58 2.63 4.04 1.78
C ARG A 58 3.41 2.74 1.96
N THR A 59 2.71 1.61 1.91
CA THR A 59 3.35 0.29 1.94
C THR A 59 4.20 0.08 0.68
N LEU A 60 3.70 0.51 -0.49
CA LEU A 60 4.45 0.46 -1.74
C LEU A 60 5.71 1.34 -1.72
N GLU A 61 5.62 2.56 -1.16
CA GLU A 61 6.78 3.44 -0.97
C GLU A 61 7.81 2.81 -0.02
N ARG A 62 7.37 2.10 1.01
CA ARG A 62 8.26 1.44 1.97
C ARG A 62 9.01 0.27 1.33
N VAL A 63 8.32 -0.60 0.59
CA VAL A 63 8.98 -1.68 -0.16
C VAL A 63 10.02 -1.12 -1.14
N LYS A 64 9.68 -0.03 -1.84
CA LYS A 64 10.57 0.66 -2.78
C LYS A 64 11.81 1.26 -2.12
N THR A 65 11.73 1.69 -0.86
CA THR A 65 12.85 2.28 -0.11
C THR A 65 13.69 1.24 0.63
N CYS A 66 13.16 0.04 0.89
CA CYS A 66 13.91 -1.03 1.56
C CYS A 66 14.68 -1.93 0.60
N SER A 67 14.07 -2.31 -0.53
CA SER A 67 14.56 -3.43 -1.33
C SER A 67 14.16 -3.33 -2.80
N TRP A 68 14.93 -3.99 -3.67
CA TRP A 68 14.67 -4.05 -5.09
C TRP A 68 14.81 -5.48 -5.62
N TRP A 69 13.92 -5.87 -6.52
CA TRP A 69 14.06 -7.08 -7.31
C TRP A 69 13.38 -6.93 -8.69
N PRO A 70 13.69 -7.79 -9.66
CA PRO A 70 13.03 -7.74 -10.96
C PRO A 70 11.51 -7.94 -10.83
N ASN A 71 10.74 -7.03 -11.42
CA ASN A 71 9.27 -7.00 -11.36
C ASN A 71 8.67 -6.77 -9.96
N TRP A 72 9.42 -6.21 -9.00
CA TRP A 72 8.93 -5.94 -7.65
C TRP A 72 7.55 -5.26 -7.58
N GLY A 73 7.29 -4.27 -8.45
CA GLY A 73 6.00 -3.59 -8.47
C GLY A 73 4.82 -4.48 -8.86
N LYS A 74 5.04 -5.50 -9.71
CA LYS A 74 4.01 -6.49 -10.04
C LYS A 74 3.73 -7.42 -8.88
N ASP A 75 4.79 -7.92 -8.26
CA ASP A 75 4.69 -8.84 -7.13
C ASP A 75 4.00 -8.18 -5.93
N VAL A 76 4.29 -6.90 -5.67
CA VAL A 76 3.62 -6.10 -4.63
C VAL A 76 2.14 -5.92 -4.96
N ALA A 77 1.79 -5.57 -6.20
CA ALA A 77 0.40 -5.44 -6.62
C ALA A 77 -0.39 -6.75 -6.52
N GLU A 78 0.22 -7.87 -6.92
CA GLU A 78 -0.36 -9.22 -6.79
C GLU A 78 -0.53 -9.60 -5.32
N TYR A 79 0.41 -9.23 -4.44
CA TYR A 79 0.30 -9.43 -3.00
C TYR A 79 -0.92 -8.69 -2.42
N PHE A 80 -1.11 -7.42 -2.76
CA PHE A 80 -2.31 -6.68 -2.31
C PHE A 80 -3.62 -7.27 -2.85
N GLN A 81 -3.59 -7.79 -4.08
CA GLN A 81 -4.75 -8.46 -4.69
C GLN A 81 -5.05 -9.84 -4.13
N THR A 82 -4.12 -10.51 -3.46
CA THR A 82 -4.32 -11.87 -2.92
C THR A 82 -4.42 -11.90 -1.41
N CYS A 83 -3.97 -10.84 -0.72
CA CYS A 83 -3.97 -10.78 0.73
C CYS A 83 -5.34 -10.39 1.29
N ASP A 84 -6.05 -11.37 1.86
CA ASP A 84 -7.33 -11.21 2.55
C ASP A 84 -7.35 -10.08 3.58
N ARG A 85 -6.26 -9.90 4.33
CA ARG A 85 -6.15 -8.87 5.35
C ARG A 85 -6.17 -7.48 4.74
N PHE A 86 -5.30 -7.24 3.75
CA PHE A 86 -5.25 -5.97 3.02
C PHE A 86 -6.56 -5.68 2.31
N GLN A 87 -7.18 -6.68 1.70
CA GLN A 87 -8.47 -6.51 1.05
C GLN A 87 -9.58 -6.17 2.05
N LYS A 88 -9.58 -6.75 3.26
CA LYS A 88 -10.57 -6.45 4.30
C LYS A 88 -10.41 -5.04 4.86
N GLU A 89 -9.17 -4.63 5.13
CA GLU A 89 -8.83 -3.31 5.67
C GLU A 89 -9.04 -2.20 4.64
N ASN A 90 -8.66 -2.44 3.38
CA ASN A 90 -8.84 -1.52 2.25
C ASN A 90 -10.11 -1.82 1.45
N LYS A 91 -11.10 -2.54 2.01
CA LYS A 91 -12.41 -2.63 1.37
C LYS A 91 -12.82 -1.21 1.09
N ALA A 92 -12.90 -0.87 -0.20
CA ALA A 92 -13.35 0.42 -0.63
C ALA A 92 -14.56 0.75 0.22
N THR A 93 -14.50 1.86 0.94
CA THR A 93 -15.67 2.50 1.52
C THR A 93 -16.54 3.01 0.37
N GLY A 94 -16.83 2.17 -0.61
CA GLY A 94 -17.90 2.28 -1.58
C GLY A 94 -19.23 2.06 -0.89
N LYS A 95 -19.41 2.65 0.31
CA LYS A 95 -20.68 3.31 0.56
C LYS A 95 -20.78 4.24 -0.64
N LYS A 96 -21.72 3.94 -1.55
CA LYS A 96 -22.21 4.96 -2.46
C LYS A 96 -22.29 6.22 -1.59
N VAL A 97 -21.60 7.28 -1.99
CA VAL A 97 -22.10 8.60 -1.64
C VAL A 97 -23.44 8.64 -2.35
N GLU A 98 -24.44 7.99 -1.76
CA GLU A 98 -25.83 8.21 -2.11
C GLU A 98 -25.95 9.71 -1.96
N MET A 99 -26.21 10.35 -3.10
CA MET A 99 -26.35 11.79 -3.23
C MET A 99 -27.07 12.28 -1.99
N MET A 100 -26.48 13.26 -1.28
CA MET A 100 -27.07 13.84 -0.07
C MET A 100 -28.58 13.93 -0.28
N ILE A 101 -29.34 13.11 0.44
CA ILE A 101 -30.78 13.07 0.29
C ILE A 101 -31.25 14.47 0.66
N GLN A 102 -31.82 15.18 -0.31
CA GLN A 102 -32.36 16.50 -0.06
C GLN A 102 -33.61 16.31 0.81
N ILE A 103 -33.48 16.63 2.09
CA ILE A 103 -34.60 16.57 3.04
C ILE A 103 -35.59 17.65 2.61
N GLN A 104 -36.87 17.29 2.51
CA GLN A 104 -37.93 18.26 2.22
C GLN A 104 -38.11 19.19 3.43
N GLU A 105 -38.22 20.49 3.17
CA GLU A 105 -38.48 21.46 4.23
C GLU A 105 -39.89 21.24 4.81
N PRO A 106 -40.04 21.19 6.15
CA PRO A 106 -41.35 21.12 6.79
C PRO A 106 -42.16 22.38 6.47
N LYS A 107 -43.43 22.20 6.12
CA LYS A 107 -44.35 23.27 5.70
C LYS A 107 -45.10 23.87 6.87
N SER A 108 -45.04 23.24 8.05
CA SER A 108 -45.77 23.66 9.24
C SER A 108 -44.96 23.44 10.53
N PRO A 109 -45.21 24.24 11.59
CA PRO A 109 -44.59 24.00 12.88
C PRO A 109 -44.89 22.59 13.40
N TRP A 110 -43.89 21.93 13.98
CA TRP A 110 -43.97 20.58 14.57
C TRP A 110 -44.11 19.40 13.61
N GLU A 111 -43.95 19.61 12.31
CA GLU A 111 -44.09 18.53 11.31
C GLU A 111 -42.97 17.48 11.38
N ILE A 112 -41.74 17.89 11.76
CA ILE A 112 -40.59 17.00 11.89
C ILE A 112 -39.85 17.32 13.20
N VAL A 113 -39.58 16.28 14.01
CA VAL A 113 -38.78 16.38 15.24
C VAL A 113 -37.63 15.37 15.16
N HIS A 114 -36.39 15.88 15.12
CA HIS A 114 -35.18 15.06 15.22
C HIS A 114 -34.71 15.02 16.67
N MET A 115 -34.46 13.82 17.19
CA MET A 115 -33.96 13.62 18.55
C MET A 115 -32.76 12.69 18.51
N ASP A 116 -31.66 13.12 19.13
CA ASP A 116 -30.48 12.31 19.35
C ASP A 116 -30.21 12.19 20.86
N ARG A 117 -29.64 11.06 21.27
CA ARG A 117 -29.30 10.81 22.68
C ARG A 117 -27.80 10.88 22.85
N VAL A 118 -27.36 11.84 23.66
CA VAL A 118 -25.98 11.88 24.14
C VAL A 118 -25.89 10.99 25.38
N LYS A 119 -24.94 10.04 25.37
CA LYS A 119 -24.57 9.31 26.58
C LYS A 119 -23.66 10.20 27.43
N VAL A 120 -23.98 10.32 28.71
CA VAL A 120 -23.09 10.85 29.76
C VAL A 120 -22.29 9.70 30.34
#